data_AF-A0A151K2W0-F1
#
_entry.id   AF-A0A151K2W0-F1
#
_cell.length_a   1.000
_cell.length_b   1.000
_cell.length_c   1.000
_cell.angle_alpha   90.00
_cell.angle_beta   90.00
_cell.angle_gamma   90.00
#
_symmetry.space_group_name_H-M   'P 1'
#
loop_
_entity.id
_entity.type
_entity.pdbx_description
1 polymer ?
#
loop_
_entity_poly.entity_id
_entity_poly.type
_entity_poly.pdbx_seq_one_letter_code
_entity_poly.pdbx_strand_id
1 'polypeptide(L)'
;MSMDSKREKYFLYNTLSILLKAVEKTRTTVDLRNEATIDGIIENADAYMNIVMKDCVFTDPRGDSFKYDMFFVQARNIRSVHVPMNVSTSSKSCSLL
;
A
#
# COMPACT_ATOMS: atom_id res chain seq x y z
N MET A 1 13.70 -10.29 -7.83
CA MET A 1 13.35 -11.54 -7.13
C MET A 1 13.77 -11.39 -5.68
N SER A 2 12.88 -11.00 -4.78
CA SER A 2 13.12 -11.13 -3.33
C SER A 2 12.84 -12.58 -2.93
N MET A 3 13.68 -13.14 -2.06
CA MET A 3 13.45 -14.47 -1.49
C MET A 3 12.34 -14.37 -0.45
N ASP A 4 11.10 -14.25 -0.93
CA ASP A 4 9.94 -14.25 -0.06
C ASP A 4 9.84 -15.63 0.60
N SER A 5 9.87 -15.65 1.93
CA SER A 5 9.71 -16.87 2.71
C SER A 5 8.44 -17.61 2.28
N LYS A 6 8.40 -18.95 2.38
CA LYS A 6 7.16 -19.73 2.12
C LYS A 6 5.98 -19.16 2.90
N ARG A 7 6.24 -18.64 4.11
CA ARG A 7 5.27 -17.97 4.96
C ARG A 7 4.77 -16.64 4.38
N GLU A 8 5.68 -15.86 3.80
CA GLU A 8 5.35 -14.57 3.18
C GLU A 8 4.50 -14.77 1.93
N LYS A 9 4.88 -15.72 1.06
CA LYS A 9 4.03 -16.11 -0.08
C LYS A 9 2.66 -16.60 0.37
N TYR A 10 2.60 -17.41 1.43
CA TYR A 10 1.32 -17.86 1.98
C TYR A 10 0.42 -16.67 2.37
N PHE A 11 0.94 -15.70 3.11
CA PHE A 11 0.17 -14.51 3.47
C PHE A 11 -0.22 -13.70 2.25
N LEU A 12 0.68 -13.55 1.28
CA LEU A 12 0.40 -12.80 0.06
C LEU A 12 -0.80 -13.40 -0.68
N TYR A 13 -0.78 -14.70 -0.99
CA TYR A 13 -1.81 -15.34 -1.82
C TYR A 13 -3.10 -15.73 -1.07
N ASN A 14 -3.04 -15.93 0.26
CA ASN A 14 -4.19 -16.37 1.05
C ASN A 14 -4.87 -15.23 1.84
N THR A 15 -4.42 -13.98 1.68
CA THR A 15 -5.06 -12.81 2.30
C THR A 15 -5.25 -11.69 1.28
N LEU A 16 -5.91 -10.61 1.69
CA LEU A 16 -6.10 -9.43 0.84
C LEU A 16 -4.80 -8.65 0.59
N SER A 17 -3.66 -9.04 1.18
CA SER A 17 -2.35 -8.43 0.90
C SER A 17 -1.96 -8.49 -0.58
N ILE A 18 -2.43 -9.48 -1.35
CA ILE A 18 -2.20 -9.53 -2.81
C ILE A 18 -2.80 -8.32 -3.54
N LEU A 19 -3.94 -7.78 -3.07
CA LEU A 19 -4.56 -6.62 -3.69
C LEU A 19 -3.68 -5.39 -3.53
N LEU A 20 -3.13 -5.20 -2.33
CA LEU A 20 -2.19 -4.14 -2.03
C LEU A 20 -0.94 -4.25 -2.95
N LYS A 21 -0.44 -5.47 -3.15
CA LYS A 21 0.67 -5.76 -4.06
C LYS A 21 0.33 -5.42 -5.52
N ALA A 22 -0.90 -5.68 -5.95
CA ALA A 22 -1.35 -5.36 -7.32
C ALA A 22 -1.44 -3.84 -7.60
N VAL A 23 -1.53 -3.04 -6.54
CA VAL A 23 -1.64 -1.57 -6.59
C VAL A 23 -0.26 -0.88 -6.53
N GLU A 24 0.82 -1.65 -6.39
CA GLU A 24 2.20 -1.12 -6.49
C GLU A 24 2.40 -0.30 -7.77
N LYS A 25 3.29 0.70 -7.66
CA LYS A 25 3.65 1.66 -8.70
C LYS A 25 2.49 2.55 -9.14
N THR A 26 1.39 2.58 -8.40
CA THR A 26 0.25 3.45 -8.64
C THR A 26 0.17 4.51 -7.54
N ARG A 27 -0.30 5.71 -7.89
CA ARG A 27 -0.60 6.76 -6.91
C ARG A 27 -1.90 6.41 -6.21
N THR A 28 -1.86 6.38 -4.88
CA THR A 28 -2.99 5.99 -4.03
C THR A 28 -3.01 6.78 -2.75
N THR A 29 -4.23 6.99 -2.25
CA THR A 29 -4.46 7.55 -0.92
C THR A 29 -4.59 6.44 0.10
N VAL A 30 -3.89 6.59 1.22
CA VAL A 30 -3.90 5.67 2.35
C VAL A 30 -4.39 6.42 3.58
N ASP A 31 -5.50 5.95 4.16
CA ASP A 31 -6.01 6.49 5.40
C ASP A 31 -5.38 5.77 6.57
N LEU A 32 -4.91 6.54 7.53
CA LEU A 32 -4.33 6.04 8.76
C LEU A 32 -5.37 5.99 9.89
N ARG A 33 -5.08 5.15 10.89
CA ARG A 33 -5.93 4.99 12.08
C ARG A 33 -6.01 6.22 12.96
N ASN A 34 -5.01 7.11 12.87
CA ASN A 34 -5.01 8.38 13.57
C ASN A 34 -5.74 9.48 12.76
N GLU A 35 -6.57 9.11 11.77
CA GLU A 35 -7.32 10.04 10.91
C GLU A 35 -6.46 10.91 9.99
N ALA A 36 -5.15 10.69 9.99
CA ALA A 36 -4.27 11.28 8.99
C ALA A 36 -4.41 10.54 7.66
N THR A 37 -4.06 11.22 6.57
CA THR A 37 -4.07 10.66 5.22
C THR A 37 -2.72 10.81 4.56
N ILE A 38 -2.35 9.84 3.74
CA ILE A 38 -1.13 9.88 2.92
C ILE A 38 -1.54 9.71 1.47
N ASP A 39 -1.24 10.70 0.64
CA ASP A 39 -1.32 10.55 -0.81
C ASP A 39 0.09 10.39 -1.40
N GLY A 40 0.32 9.34 -2.16
CA GLY A 40 1.64 9.07 -2.75
C GLY A 40 1.67 7.82 -3.61
N ILE A 41 2.84 7.46 -4.12
CA ILE A 41 3.03 6.28 -4.97
C ILE A 41 3.52 5.12 -4.11
N ILE A 42 2.79 3.99 -4.09
CA ILE A 42 3.25 2.78 -3.41
C ILE A 42 4.45 2.21 -4.19
N GLU A 43 5.63 2.22 -3.59
CA GLU A 43 6.85 1.67 -4.17
C GLU A 43 6.98 0.17 -3.89
N ASN A 44 6.69 -0.25 -2.67
CA ASN A 44 6.71 -1.66 -2.27
C ASN A 44 5.66 -1.94 -1.19
N ALA A 45 4.97 -3.06 -1.30
CA ALA A 45 4.08 -3.63 -0.31
C ALA A 45 4.52 -5.05 0.05
N ASP A 46 4.64 -5.35 1.34
CA ASP A 46 4.96 -6.70 1.83
C ASP A 46 3.69 -7.55 2.07
N ALA A 47 3.87 -8.84 2.36
CA ALA A 47 2.73 -9.72 2.63
C ALA A 47 2.03 -9.43 3.97
N TYR A 48 2.64 -8.62 4.84
CA TYR A 48 2.10 -8.21 6.13
C TYR A 48 1.37 -6.85 6.06
N MET A 49 1.23 -6.27 4.85
CA MET A 49 0.64 -4.97 4.55
C MET A 49 1.47 -3.76 5.03
N ASN A 50 2.76 -3.91 5.32
CA ASN A 50 3.63 -2.75 5.43
C ASN A 50 3.92 -2.20 4.04
N ILE A 51 3.91 -0.88 3.92
CA ILE A 51 4.12 -0.19 2.64
C ILE A 51 5.23 0.83 2.73
N VAL A 52 6.02 0.88 1.66
CA VAL A 52 6.93 1.98 1.36
C VAL A 52 6.28 2.80 0.25
N MET A 53 6.11 4.09 0.51
CA MET A 53 5.55 5.04 -0.44
C MET A 53 6.59 6.11 -0.79
N LYS A 54 6.49 6.69 -1.98
CA LYS A 54 7.34 7.79 -2.44
C LYS A 54 6.52 8.94 -3.02
N ASP A 55 7.11 10.13 -3.08
CA ASP A 55 6.43 11.37 -3.50
C ASP A 55 5.11 11.57 -2.72
N CYS A 56 5.24 11.55 -1.40
CA CYS A 56 4.11 11.51 -0.48
C CYS A 56 3.75 12.88 0.06
N VAL A 57 2.46 13.12 0.21
CA VAL A 57 1.89 14.23 0.98
C VAL A 57 1.14 13.62 2.17
N PHE A 58 1.68 13.81 3.37
CA PHE A 58 1.01 13.46 4.61
C PHE A 58 0.15 14.64 5.05
N THR A 59 -1.13 14.38 5.31
CA THR A 59 -2.07 15.37 5.84
C THR A 59 -2.48 14.96 7.24
N ASP A 60 -2.18 15.80 8.22
CA ASP A 60 -2.60 15.62 9.62
C ASP A 60 -4.14 15.77 9.73
N PRO A 61 -4.82 15.22 10.75
CA PRO A 61 -6.26 15.42 10.94
C PRO A 61 -6.64 16.89 11.11
N ARG A 62 -5.67 17.74 11.47
CA ARG A 62 -5.82 19.19 11.58
C ARG A 62 -5.81 19.91 10.22
N GLY A 63 -5.44 19.22 9.14
CA GLY A 63 -5.38 19.74 7.78
C GLY A 63 -3.98 20.20 7.33
N ASP A 64 -2.98 20.17 8.22
CA ASP A 64 -1.61 20.52 7.87
C ASP A 64 -0.99 19.47 6.95
N SER A 65 -0.35 19.91 5.87
CA SER A 65 0.21 19.04 4.84
C SER A 65 1.74 19.10 4.81
N PHE A 66 2.38 17.93 4.80
CA PHE A 66 3.83 17.77 4.82
C PHE A 66 4.26 16.87 3.66
N LYS A 67 5.28 17.31 2.92
CA LYS A 67 5.82 16.54 1.79
C LYS A 67 6.98 15.67 2.25
N TYR A 68 7.00 14.43 1.78
CA TYR A 68 8.05 13.45 2.05
C TYR A 68 8.44 12.73 0.77
N ASP A 69 9.74 12.63 0.49
CA ASP A 69 10.23 11.89 -0.67
C ASP A 69 9.99 10.39 -0.52
N MET A 70 10.12 9.88 0.71
CA MET A 70 9.90 8.47 1.07
C MET A 70 9.19 8.39 2.42
N PHE A 71 8.18 7.52 2.52
CA PHE A 71 7.38 7.32 3.72
C PHE A 71 7.13 5.83 3.97
N PHE A 72 7.44 5.36 5.17
CA PHE A 72 7.19 3.98 5.57
C PHE A 72 5.97 3.89 6.49
N VAL A 73 4.97 3.10 6.12
CA VAL A 73 3.75 2.89 6.90
C VAL A 73 3.70 1.45 7.38
N GLN A 74 3.55 1.29 8.69
CA GLN A 74 3.30 0.00 9.30
C GLN A 74 1.84 -0.42 9.12
N ALA A 75 1.61 -1.70 8.87
CA ALA A 75 0.27 -2.27 8.69
C ALA A 75 -0.71 -1.92 9.83
N ARG A 76 -0.23 -1.89 11.08
CA ARG A 76 -1.03 -1.53 12.26
C ARG A 76 -1.60 -0.11 12.22
N ASN A 77 -0.99 0.79 11.45
CA ASN A 77 -1.42 2.18 11.34
C ASN A 77 -2.36 2.40 10.15
N ILE A 78 -2.49 1.42 9.23
CA ILE A 78 -3.36 1.52 8.07
C ILE A 78 -4.81 1.24 8.50
N ARG A 79 -5.73 2.10 8.06
CA ARG A 79 -7.18 1.92 8.18
C ARG A 79 -7.77 1.45 6.86
N SER A 80 -7.45 2.14 5.77
CA SER A 80 -7.95 1.85 4.42
C SER A 80 -6.93 2.29 3.37
N VAL A 81 -6.94 1.59 2.24
CA VAL A 81 -6.16 1.95 1.04
C VAL A 81 -7.14 2.15 -0.11
N HIS A 82 -7.05 3.29 -0.77
CA HIS A 82 -7.94 3.64 -1.87
C HIS A 82 -7.41 2.97 -3.14
N VAL A 83 -8.18 2.02 -3.66
CA VAL A 83 -7.84 1.30 -4.88
C VAL A 83 -8.28 2.15 -6.08
N PRO A 84 -7.35 2.57 -6.96
CA PRO A 84 -7.72 3.42 -8.08
C PRO A 84 -8.52 2.64 -9.12
N MET A 85 -9.55 3.27 -9.71
CA MET A 85 -10.53 2.60 -10.58
C MET A 85 -9.92 2.02 -11.87
N ASN A 86 -8.73 2.45 -12.26
CA ASN A 86 -7.99 1.91 -13.40
C ASN A 86 -7.33 0.55 -13.10
N VAL A 87 -7.30 0.12 -11.84
CA VAL A 87 -6.83 -1.21 -11.43
C VAL A 87 -8.03 -2.15 -11.51
N SER A 88 -8.29 -2.70 -12.69
CA SER A 88 -9.22 -3.83 -12.81
C SER A 88 -8.67 -5.00 -11.99
N THR A 89 -9.30 -5.28 -10.85
CA THR A 89 -8.98 -6.43 -9.96
C THR A 89 -9.05 -7.78 -10.66
N SER A 90 -9.64 -7.84 -11.87
CA SER A 90 -9.78 -9.05 -12.68
C SER A 90 -8.53 -9.47 -13.45
N SER A 91 -7.56 -8.58 -13.73
CA SER A 91 -6.46 -8.88 -14.67
C SER A 91 -5.06 -8.97 -14.05
N LYS A 92 -4.80 -8.30 -12.92
CA LYS A 92 -3.45 -8.26 -12.30
C LYS A 92 -3.14 -9.40 -11.33
N SER A 93 -4.16 -9.97 -10.69
CA SER A 93 -4.00 -11.17 -9.86
C SER A 93 -3.52 -12.37 -10.69
N CYS A 94 -3.95 -12.46 -11.95
CA CYS A 94 -3.60 -13.56 -12.85
C CYS A 94 -2.14 -13.53 -13.36
N SER A 95 -1.47 -12.37 -13.36
CA SER A 95 -0.05 -12.26 -13.76
C SER A 95 0.93 -12.51 -12.61
N LEU A 96 0.42 -12.67 -11.38
CA LEU A 96 1.19 -12.94 -10.16
C LEU A 96 0.99 -14.37 -9.63
N LEU A 97 0.08 -15.14 -10.22
CA LEU A 97 -0.14 -16.58 -9.99
C LEU A 97 0.56 -17.39 -11.10
#